data_AF-A0A3N5SL96-F1
#
_entry.id   AF-A0A3N5SL96-F1
#
_cell.length_a   1.000
_cell.length_b   1.000
_cell.length_c   1.000
_cell.angle_alpha   90.00
_cell.angle_beta   90.00
_cell.angle_gamma   90.00
#
_symmetry.space_group_name_H-M   'P 1'
#
loop_
_entity.id
_entity.type
_entity.pdbx_description
1 polymer ?
#
loop_
_entity_poly.entity_id
_entity_poly.type
_entity_poly.pdbx_seq_one_letter_code
_entity_poly.pdbx_strand_id
1 'polypeptide(L)'
;MAQKKKSGTAKSRTASEKEKSKPRAKSGKPRRKNNLLKLCSEMNRLVIDAVDKEVVKRFKTLIDTSAEEITKASLDSVLKNPGDVEVSSFHESLQPYIKHYIFMVKRSAK
;
A
#
# COMPACT_ATOMS: atom_id res chain seq x y z
N MET A 1 -64.20 -31.05 -8.81
CA MET A 1 -64.69 -30.07 -7.80
C MET A 1 -63.59 -29.85 -6.77
N ALA A 2 -63.26 -28.57 -6.50
CA ALA A 2 -62.76 -27.99 -5.23
C ALA A 2 -61.60 -28.68 -4.46
N GLN A 3 -60.38 -28.13 -4.43
CA GLN A 3 -59.86 -27.04 -3.55
C GLN A 3 -59.23 -27.49 -2.20
N LYS A 4 -57.89 -27.26 -2.11
CA LYS A 4 -57.17 -26.43 -1.11
C LYS A 4 -56.76 -27.02 0.27
N LYS A 5 -55.44 -26.97 0.55
CA LYS A 5 -54.73 -26.33 1.72
C LYS A 5 -53.20 -26.64 1.63
N LYS A 6 -52.32 -25.63 1.44
CA LYS A 6 -51.47 -24.90 2.44
C LYS A 6 -50.75 -25.84 3.44
N SER A 7 -49.45 -25.76 3.79
CA SER A 7 -48.35 -24.80 3.59
C SER A 7 -47.10 -25.33 4.33
N GLY A 8 -45.86 -25.00 3.93
CA GLY A 8 -44.68 -25.13 4.82
C GLY A 8 -43.29 -25.25 4.16
N THR A 9 -42.58 -24.13 4.09
CA THR A 9 -41.11 -23.92 4.26
C THR A 9 -40.09 -24.91 3.67
N ALA A 10 -39.28 -24.46 2.71
CA ALA A 10 -37.81 -24.44 2.84
C ALA A 10 -37.15 -23.63 1.72
N LYS A 11 -36.23 -22.77 2.13
CA LYS A 11 -35.49 -21.76 1.38
C LYS A 11 -34.14 -22.37 0.97
N SER A 12 -33.93 -22.66 -0.30
CA SER A 12 -32.60 -22.95 -0.86
C SER A 12 -32.17 -21.77 -1.74
N ARG A 13 -31.21 -21.01 -1.21
CA ARG A 13 -30.48 -19.96 -1.94
C ARG A 13 -29.51 -20.65 -2.90
N THR A 14 -29.76 -20.53 -4.19
CA THR A 14 -28.75 -20.85 -5.21
C THR A 14 -27.91 -19.61 -5.44
N ALA A 15 -26.63 -19.72 -5.09
CA ALA A 15 -25.60 -18.74 -5.37
C ALA A 15 -25.28 -18.74 -6.87
N SER A 16 -25.29 -17.56 -7.48
CA SER A 16 -24.76 -17.34 -8.82
C SER A 16 -23.89 -16.09 -8.79
N GLU A 17 -22.59 -16.35 -8.73
CA GLU A 17 -21.57 -15.83 -9.62
C GLU A 17 -21.57 -14.32 -9.92
N LYS A 18 -20.54 -13.63 -9.40
CA LYS A 18 -19.92 -12.54 -10.14
C LYS A 18 -18.41 -12.59 -9.97
N GLU A 19 -17.80 -13.26 -10.93
CA GLU A 19 -16.51 -12.97 -11.54
C GLU A 19 -15.91 -11.60 -11.15
N LYS A 20 -14.74 -11.65 -10.49
CA LYS A 20 -13.68 -10.66 -10.75
C LYS A 20 -12.32 -11.26 -10.45
N SER A 21 -11.73 -11.73 -11.53
CA SER A 21 -10.34 -12.09 -11.76
C SER A 21 -9.37 -11.14 -11.06
N LYS A 22 -8.50 -11.70 -10.21
CA LYS A 22 -7.13 -11.24 -10.10
C LYS A 22 -6.25 -12.39 -9.60
N PRO A 23 -5.34 -12.93 -10.44
CA PRO A 23 -4.33 -13.84 -9.95
C PRO A 23 -3.34 -12.99 -9.15
N ARG A 24 -3.45 -12.95 -7.82
CA ARG A 24 -2.33 -12.43 -7.02
C ARG A 24 -1.29 -13.53 -6.97
N ALA A 25 -0.34 -13.40 -7.89
CA ALA A 25 0.86 -14.19 -8.02
C ALA A 25 1.42 -14.61 -6.65
N LYS A 26 1.68 -15.91 -6.52
CA LYS A 26 2.73 -16.42 -5.66
C LYS A 26 4.06 -15.97 -6.27
N SER A 27 4.51 -14.76 -5.98
CA SER A 27 5.87 -14.33 -6.27
C SER A 27 6.72 -14.59 -5.03
N GLY A 28 7.68 -15.51 -5.19
CA GLY A 28 8.72 -15.77 -4.20
C GLY A 28 9.37 -14.46 -3.74
N LYS A 29 9.65 -14.39 -2.44
CA LYS A 29 10.33 -13.28 -1.76
C LYS A 29 11.49 -12.71 -2.58
N PRO A 30 11.63 -11.38 -2.52
CA PRO A 30 12.91 -10.84 -2.06
C PRO A 30 12.66 -10.16 -0.71
N ARG A 31 13.29 -10.69 0.35
CA ARG A 31 13.30 -10.05 1.68
C ARG A 31 13.85 -8.61 1.67
N ARG A 32 14.39 -8.13 0.55
CA ARG A 32 15.01 -6.79 0.35
C ARG A 32 14.02 -5.68 -0.02
N LYS A 33 12.97 -5.96 -0.82
CA LYS A 33 11.89 -4.99 -1.09
C LYS A 33 11.11 -4.59 0.17
N ASN A 34 11.29 -5.32 1.27
CA ASN A 34 10.61 -5.09 2.53
C ASN A 34 10.91 -3.69 3.13
N ASN A 35 12.10 -3.13 2.90
CA ASN A 35 12.47 -1.84 3.50
C ASN A 35 11.71 -0.67 2.85
N LEU A 36 11.74 -0.59 1.52
CA LEU A 36 10.96 0.41 0.78
C LEU A 36 9.45 0.22 0.96
N LEU A 37 8.97 -1.03 1.00
CA LEU A 37 7.56 -1.33 1.28
C LEU A 37 7.13 -0.91 2.69
N LYS A 38 8.03 -0.99 3.68
CA LYS A 38 7.79 -0.43 5.03
C LYS A 38 7.64 1.08 4.97
N LEU A 39 8.57 1.79 4.32
CA LEU A 39 8.47 3.24 4.16
C LEU A 39 7.17 3.63 3.43
N CYS A 40 6.84 2.92 2.34
CA CYS A 40 5.60 3.14 1.60
C CYS A 40 4.36 2.94 2.47
N SER A 41 4.40 1.96 3.38
CA SER A 41 3.29 1.70 4.30
C SER A 41 3.15 2.83 5.32
N GLU A 42 4.25 3.34 5.85
CA GLU A 42 4.25 4.49 6.76
C GLU A 42 3.81 5.78 6.06
N MET A 43 4.28 6.06 4.84
CA MET A 43 3.75 7.14 4.00
C MET A 43 2.24 7.01 3.82
N ASN A 44 1.73 5.80 3.53
CA ASN A 44 0.30 5.56 3.32
C ASN A 44 -0.55 5.86 4.56
N ARG A 45 0.01 5.81 5.78
CA ARG A 45 -0.69 6.16 7.02
C ARG A 45 -0.81 7.67 7.23
N LEU A 46 0.12 8.45 6.64
CA LEU A 46 0.18 9.90 6.77
C LEU A 46 -0.54 10.63 5.61
N VAL A 47 -1.15 9.88 4.70
CA VAL A 47 -1.91 10.39 3.55
C VAL A 47 -3.14 11.14 4.04
N ILE A 48 -3.29 12.41 3.63
CA ILE A 48 -4.47 13.22 3.95
C ILE A 48 -5.14 13.71 2.67
N ASP A 49 -4.38 14.09 1.66
CA ASP A 49 -4.88 14.68 0.42
C ASP A 49 -4.68 13.79 -0.82
N ALA A 50 -5.22 14.25 -1.95
CA ALA A 50 -5.13 13.53 -3.22
C ALA A 50 -3.68 13.43 -3.72
N VAL A 51 -2.85 14.44 -3.46
CA VAL A 51 -1.44 14.46 -3.89
C VAL A 51 -0.67 13.38 -3.16
N ASP A 52 -0.84 13.28 -1.84
CA ASP A 52 -0.25 12.21 -1.03
C ASP A 52 -0.60 10.81 -1.59
N LYS A 53 -1.87 10.59 -1.94
CA LYS A 53 -2.31 9.32 -2.53
C LYS A 53 -1.61 9.01 -3.84
N GLU A 54 -1.41 10.01 -4.70
CA GLU A 54 -0.70 9.84 -5.96
C GLU A 54 0.79 9.56 -5.73
N VAL A 55 1.43 10.26 -4.79
CA VAL A 55 2.84 10.03 -4.44
C VAL A 55 3.04 8.61 -3.92
N VAL A 56 2.19 8.15 -3.00
CA VAL A 56 2.27 6.77 -2.46
C VAL A 56 2.03 5.72 -3.56
N LYS A 57 1.09 5.96 -4.48
CA LYS A 57 0.86 5.06 -5.63
C LYS A 57 2.08 5.00 -6.54
N ARG A 58 2.66 6.15 -6.93
CA ARG A 58 3.86 6.21 -7.77
C ARG A 58 5.05 5.55 -7.08
N PHE A 59 5.21 5.78 -5.78
CA PHE A 59 6.27 5.15 -4.99
C PHE A 59 6.14 3.63 -4.98
N LYS A 60 4.93 3.11 -4.79
CA LYS A 60 4.66 1.68 -4.85
C LYS A 60 4.97 1.09 -6.22
N THR A 61 4.57 1.76 -7.30
CA THR A 61 4.92 1.35 -8.67
C THR A 61 6.43 1.33 -8.86
N LEU A 62 7.14 2.37 -8.40
CA LEU A 62 8.59 2.45 -8.48
C LEU A 62 9.28 1.28 -7.77
N ILE A 63 8.81 0.87 -6.59
CA ILE A 63 9.32 -0.31 -5.87
C ILE A 63 9.06 -1.63 -6.62
N ASP A 64 7.94 -1.69 -7.35
CA ASP A 64 7.56 -2.88 -8.11
C ASP A 64 8.38 -3.01 -9.40
N THR A 65 8.52 -1.90 -10.14
CA THR A 65 9.19 -1.82 -11.44
C THR A 65 10.71 -1.66 -11.35
N SER A 66 11.21 -1.03 -10.28
CA SER A 66 12.64 -0.76 -10.10
C SER A 66 13.25 -1.79 -9.15
N ALA A 67 14.50 -2.17 -9.42
CA ALA A 67 15.31 -2.99 -8.51
C ALA A 67 16.01 -2.14 -7.43
N GLU A 68 15.55 -0.92 -7.22
CA GLU A 68 16.07 0.01 -6.22
C GLU A 68 15.97 -0.58 -4.81
N GLU A 69 17.04 -0.44 -4.03
CA GLU A 69 17.10 -0.90 -2.66
C GLU A 69 17.65 0.18 -1.73
N ILE A 70 17.17 0.17 -0.49
CA ILE A 70 17.71 1.02 0.58
C ILE A 70 18.23 0.13 1.71
N THR A 71 19.33 0.56 2.30
CA THR A 71 19.87 -0.12 3.47
C THR A 71 18.90 0.02 4.65
N LYS A 72 18.96 -0.95 5.57
CA LYS A 72 18.16 -0.91 6.80
C LYS A 72 18.49 0.34 7.63
N ALA A 73 19.75 0.77 7.63
CA ALA A 73 20.20 1.96 8.34
C ALA A 73 19.54 3.23 7.76
N SER A 74 19.56 3.38 6.43
CA SER A 74 18.91 4.51 5.75
C SER A 74 17.40 4.55 6.01
N LEU A 75 16.73 3.39 6.00
CA LEU A 75 15.31 3.30 6.38
C LEU A 75 15.08 3.72 7.83
N ASP A 76 15.88 3.21 8.76
CA ASP A 76 15.74 3.50 10.18
C ASP A 76 15.93 5.00 10.47
N SER A 77 16.91 5.64 9.81
CA SER A 77 17.09 7.09 9.87
C SER A 77 15.86 7.83 9.35
N VAL A 78 15.30 7.42 8.20
CA VAL A 78 14.09 8.06 7.63
C VAL A 78 12.91 7.94 8.58
N LEU A 79 12.69 6.75 9.17
CA LEU A 79 11.53 6.52 10.03
C LEU A 79 11.67 7.15 11.42
N LYS A 80 12.88 7.18 12.00
CA LYS A 80 13.11 7.73 13.34
C LYS A 80 13.29 9.25 13.32
N ASN A 81 14.10 9.75 12.39
CA ASN A 81 14.48 11.15 12.31
C ASN A 81 14.36 11.65 10.86
N PRO A 82 13.14 11.72 10.29
CA PRO A 82 12.95 12.15 8.90
C PRO A 82 13.52 13.55 8.64
N GLY A 83 13.53 14.45 9.63
CA GLY A 83 14.06 15.80 9.48
C GLY A 83 15.59 15.90 9.37
N ASP A 84 16.32 14.89 9.83
CA ASP A 84 17.79 14.85 9.84
C ASP A 84 18.37 14.00 8.69
N VAL A 85 17.49 13.39 7.89
CA VAL A 85 17.91 12.52 6.80
C VAL A 85 18.47 13.30 5.62
N GLU A 86 19.68 12.94 5.23
CA GLU A 86 20.30 13.41 4.01
C GLU A 86 19.67 12.71 2.79
N VAL A 87 18.79 13.44 2.09
CA VAL A 87 18.11 12.94 0.90
C VAL A 87 19.10 12.61 -0.24
N SER A 88 20.23 13.33 -0.31
CA SER A 88 21.28 13.11 -1.31
C SER A 88 21.96 11.75 -1.18
N SER A 89 21.91 11.11 -0.01
CA SER A 89 22.41 9.74 0.19
C SER A 89 21.51 8.66 -0.44
N PHE A 90 20.34 9.03 -0.97
CA PHE A 90 19.45 8.12 -1.69
C PHE A 90 19.58 8.30 -3.19
N HIS A 91 19.27 7.23 -3.91
CA HIS A 91 19.17 7.26 -5.36
C HIS A 91 18.19 8.35 -5.82
N GLU A 92 18.55 9.04 -6.91
CA GLU A 92 17.83 10.20 -7.44
C GLU A 92 16.32 9.96 -7.58
N SER A 93 15.92 8.76 -7.98
CA SER A 93 14.52 8.39 -8.15
C SER A 93 13.75 8.31 -6.83
N LEU A 94 14.43 8.02 -5.70
CA LEU A 94 13.82 7.91 -4.37
C LEU A 94 13.74 9.25 -3.64
N GLN A 95 14.64 10.18 -3.96
CA GLN A 95 14.72 11.50 -3.34
C GLN A 95 13.38 12.27 -3.26
N PRO A 96 12.58 12.39 -4.34
CA PRO A 96 11.32 13.12 -4.27
C PRO A 96 10.32 12.47 -3.29
N TYR A 97 10.31 11.13 -3.20
CA TYR A 97 9.42 10.40 -2.30
C TYR A 97 9.84 10.56 -0.84
N ILE A 98 11.15 10.57 -0.57
CA ILE A 98 11.67 10.79 0.78
C ILE A 98 11.39 12.23 1.22
N LYS A 99 11.63 13.24 0.37
CA LYS A 99 11.24 14.63 0.67
C LYS A 99 9.75 14.75 0.99
N HIS A 100 8.91 14.08 0.21
CA HIS A 100 7.46 14.07 0.45
C HIS A 100 7.10 13.41 1.77
N TYR A 101 7.73 12.28 2.12
CA TYR A 101 7.52 11.65 3.43
C TYR A 101 7.90 12.58 4.59
N ILE A 102 9.04 13.27 4.51
CA ILE A 102 9.46 14.23 5.54
C ILE A 102 8.41 15.34 5.69
N PHE A 103 7.89 15.85 4.57
CA PHE A 103 6.80 16.83 4.58
C PHE A 103 5.54 16.27 5.26
N MET A 104 5.11 15.06 4.92
CA MET A 104 3.95 14.40 5.52
C MET A 104 4.12 14.21 7.05
N VAL A 105 5.30 13.78 7.50
CA VAL A 105 5.60 13.62 8.93
C VAL A 105 5.57 14.96 9.66
N LYS A 106 6.21 15.99 9.10
CA LYS A 106 6.19 17.35 9.69
C LYS A 106 4.77 17.91 9.80
N ARG A 107 3.89 17.60 8.85
CA ARG A 107 2.47 17.97 8.90
C ARG A 107 1.71 17.19 9.97
N SER A 108 1.99 15.89 10.12
CA SER A 108 1.29 15.02 11.08
C SER A 108 1.75 15.20 12.53
N ALA A 109 2.93 15.78 12.77
CA ALA A 109 3.45 16.10 14.10
C ALA A 109 2.86 17.39 14.70
N LYS A 110 1.85 17.96 14.05
CA LYS A 110 1.23 19.24 14.38
C LYS A 110 -0.21 19.01 14.81
#